data_AF-A0A3B0VXX8-F1
#
_entry.id   AF-A0A3B0VXX8-F1
#
_cell.length_a   1.000
_cell.length_b   1.000
_cell.length_c   1.000
_cell.angle_alpha   90.00
_cell.angle_beta   90.00
_cell.angle_gamma   90.00
#
_symmetry.space_group_name_H-M   'P 1'
#
loop_
_entity.id
_entity.type
_entity.pdbx_description
1 polymer ?
#
loop_
_entity_poly.entity_id
_entity_poly.type
_entity_poly.pdbx_seq_one_letter_code
_entity_poly.pdbx_strand_id
1 'polypeptide(L)'
;MTNNIDSVFLKGFTLLEMAVVLGVLGVLLAGGLASLPEKRTVTNQLSSLAAQENIKKQLMAFALINKYLPCPDSNNPPNGRENRVGNACVNDFGAVPYLDMGLNRDQVQDSYGNFIRYAINQNADVGAFICDNTSSASYFCNTGGGGAVFTLVDTPPLQGNLGVGNYFVCNNNAANCTGIPAIPANNDLQTASASVVLVAYNEDGAQTLNNCAGSNGASAENCDTDAFYHQRTISTEENDFFDDTIVFISGYEIKARILSPITVWINMITLAPTYTGYNLDAGDYVPMDDVNTPDVIRVNRNITTALDLGAGDDQVIVGNDLSSELIYDNNTGNVTDKGTQAALDTGEGDDTVYIVGVANSNVTLGYGDDTFVLGTNLTETLDAGAGNDKIWIQGGVASGATFELGSGDDVVWLGEASDAASGGLLSNVDGGAGDYDILILENMTKTQWQDNGFFRSYVVNFELVIFSDDGTGTRDYVVL
;
A
#
# COMPACT_ATOMS: atom_id res chain seq x y z
N MET A 1 45.93 1.69 81.39
CA MET A 1 45.21 1.47 80.11
C MET A 1 46.26 1.43 79.02
N THR A 2 46.66 0.22 78.63
CA THR A 2 47.61 -0.05 77.54
C THR A 2 46.80 -0.25 76.25
N ASN A 3 46.87 0.70 75.32
CA ASN A 3 46.37 0.49 73.96
C ASN A 3 47.47 -0.17 73.14
N ASN A 4 47.33 -1.48 72.92
CA ASN A 4 48.04 -2.23 71.90
C ASN A 4 47.63 -1.70 70.52
N ILE A 5 48.59 -1.29 69.70
CA ILE A 5 48.37 -1.16 68.26
C ILE A 5 48.77 -2.51 67.67
N ASP A 6 47.79 -3.40 67.52
CA ASP A 6 47.99 -4.65 66.78
C ASP A 6 48.14 -4.31 65.29
N SER A 7 49.38 -4.36 64.80
CA SER A 7 49.65 -4.30 63.37
C SER A 7 49.19 -5.61 62.72
N VAL A 8 48.02 -5.59 62.08
CA VAL A 8 47.57 -6.69 61.22
C VAL A 8 48.43 -6.69 59.96
N PHE A 9 49.42 -7.58 59.88
CA PHE A 9 50.08 -7.89 58.61
C PHE A 9 49.06 -8.58 57.70
N LEU A 10 48.52 -7.85 56.72
CA LEU A 10 47.82 -8.47 55.59
C LEU A 10 48.82 -9.36 54.86
N LYS A 11 48.59 -10.68 54.91
CA LYS A 11 49.31 -11.62 54.04
C LYS A 11 48.99 -11.23 52.60
N GLY A 12 50.00 -10.73 51.88
CA GLY A 12 49.88 -10.45 50.45
C GLY A 12 49.56 -11.73 49.69
N PHE A 13 48.77 -11.61 48.62
CA PHE A 13 48.39 -12.71 47.74
C PHE A 13 49.63 -13.41 47.19
N THR A 14 49.59 -14.74 47.14
CA THR A 14 50.69 -15.52 46.56
C THR A 14 50.71 -15.33 45.04
N LEU A 15 51.90 -15.43 44.44
CA LEU A 15 52.07 -15.34 42.99
C LEU A 15 51.19 -16.36 42.24
N LEU A 16 50.97 -17.53 42.87
CA LEU A 16 50.14 -18.59 42.34
C LEU A 16 48.64 -18.22 42.33
N GLU A 17 48.14 -17.60 43.39
CA GLU A 17 46.74 -17.15 43.46
C GLU A 17 46.42 -16.09 42.40
N MET A 18 47.34 -15.13 42.19
CA MET A 18 47.17 -14.14 41.13
C MET A 18 47.26 -14.76 39.73
N ALA A 19 48.11 -15.79 39.53
CA ALA A 19 48.20 -16.50 38.26
C ALA A 19 46.92 -17.29 37.93
N VAL A 20 46.30 -17.93 38.93
CA VAL A 20 45.02 -18.65 38.75
C VAL A 20 43.89 -17.66 38.50
N VAL A 21 43.81 -16.54 39.24
CA VAL A 21 42.79 -15.51 39.03
C VAL A 21 42.89 -14.90 37.62
N LEU A 22 44.09 -14.57 37.15
CA LEU A 22 44.29 -14.05 35.80
C LEU A 22 44.04 -15.11 34.72
N GLY A 23 44.35 -16.38 34.98
CA GLY A 23 43.99 -17.49 34.09
C GLY A 23 42.49 -17.65 33.93
N VAL A 24 41.73 -17.64 35.03
CA VAL A 24 40.27 -17.71 35.00
C VAL A 24 39.66 -16.48 34.32
N LEU A 25 40.16 -15.27 34.63
CA LEU A 25 39.72 -14.05 33.95
C LEU A 25 40.04 -14.05 32.45
N GLY A 26 41.21 -14.58 32.05
CA GLY A 26 41.59 -14.72 30.64
C GLY A 26 40.64 -15.65 29.89
N VAL A 27 40.26 -16.78 30.49
CA VAL A 27 39.28 -17.71 29.89
C VAL A 27 37.88 -17.10 29.82
N LEU A 28 37.46 -16.36 30.87
CA LEU A 28 36.15 -15.69 30.88
C LEU A 28 36.07 -14.56 29.84
N LEU A 29 37.13 -13.77 29.68
CA LEU A 29 37.21 -12.71 28.68
C LEU A 29 37.27 -13.28 27.25
N ALA A 30 38.03 -14.36 27.04
CA ALA A 30 38.09 -15.05 25.75
C ALA A 30 36.72 -15.65 25.36
N GLY A 31 36.01 -16.26 26.31
CA GLY A 31 34.67 -16.80 26.08
C GLY A 31 33.60 -15.73 25.84
N GLY A 32 33.72 -14.55 26.47
CA GLY A 32 32.77 -13.45 26.30
C GLY A 32 32.89 -12.70 24.98
N LEU A 33 34.12 -12.47 24.50
CA LEU A 33 34.39 -11.69 23.28
C LEU A 33 34.03 -12.43 21.98
N ALA A 34 34.00 -13.76 22.00
CA ALA A 34 33.65 -14.57 20.82
C ALA A 34 32.20 -14.38 20.34
N SER A 35 31.30 -13.90 21.22
CA SER A 35 29.86 -13.71 20.92
C SER A 35 29.46 -12.29 20.46
N LEU A 36 30.42 -11.36 20.38
CA LEU A 36 30.15 -9.96 20.01
C LEU A 36 30.04 -9.69 18.50
N PRO A 37 30.83 -10.35 17.61
CA PRO A 37 30.72 -10.12 16.17
C PRO A 37 29.34 -10.49 15.61
N GLU A 38 28.82 -11.67 15.94
CA GLU A 38 27.53 -12.17 15.46
C GLU A 38 26.36 -11.24 15.85
N LYS A 39 26.39 -10.68 17.06
CA LYS A 39 25.36 -9.73 17.51
C LYS A 39 25.39 -8.40 16.74
N ARG A 40 26.56 -7.98 16.25
CA ARG A 40 26.70 -6.74 15.47
C ARG A 40 26.18 -6.93 14.06
N THR A 41 26.50 -8.03 13.39
CA THR A 41 26.02 -8.31 12.03
C THR A 41 24.49 -8.34 11.96
N VAL A 42 23.82 -9.03 12.88
CA VAL A 42 22.35 -9.05 12.95
C VAL A 42 21.77 -7.65 13.21
N THR A 43 22.39 -6.87 14.10
CA THR A 43 21.93 -5.49 14.38
C THR A 43 22.09 -4.59 13.15
N ASN A 44 23.21 -4.71 12.44
CA ASN A 44 23.47 -3.96 11.21
C ASN A 44 22.47 -4.30 10.11
N GLN A 45 22.14 -5.58 9.94
CA GLN A 45 21.14 -6.02 8.95
C GLN A 45 19.74 -5.49 9.28
N LEU A 46 19.32 -5.56 10.55
CA LEU A 46 18.05 -4.98 10.97
C LEU A 46 18.01 -3.46 10.74
N SER A 47 19.14 -2.78 10.92
CA SER A 47 19.28 -1.35 10.61
C SER A 47 19.23 -1.08 9.11
N SER A 48 19.85 -1.91 8.28
CA SER A 48 19.77 -1.81 6.81
C SER A 48 18.34 -2.04 6.31
N LEU A 49 17.64 -3.04 6.84
CA LEU A 49 16.23 -3.29 6.56
C LEU A 49 15.36 -2.08 6.96
N ALA A 50 15.58 -1.52 8.15
CA ALA A 50 14.86 -0.32 8.59
C ALA A 50 15.11 0.89 7.66
N ALA A 51 16.32 1.02 7.10
CA ALA A 51 16.62 2.05 6.10
C ALA A 51 15.85 1.80 4.79
N GLN A 52 15.78 0.56 4.30
CA GLN A 52 15.00 0.20 3.12
C GLN A 52 13.50 0.46 3.31
N GLU A 53 12.93 0.08 4.46
CA GLU A 53 11.53 0.36 4.80
C GLU A 53 11.25 1.87 4.87
N ASN A 54 12.18 2.65 5.43
CA ASN A 54 12.05 4.11 5.43
C ASN A 54 12.11 4.69 4.00
N ILE A 55 12.98 4.18 3.12
CA ILE A 55 13.02 4.57 1.70
C ILE A 55 11.69 4.25 1.02
N LYS A 56 11.18 3.03 1.19
CA LYS A 56 9.89 2.59 0.65
C LYS A 56 8.76 3.53 1.06
N LYS A 57 8.67 3.87 2.35
CA LYS A 57 7.71 4.84 2.87
C LYS A 57 7.84 6.22 2.21
N GLN A 58 9.08 6.71 2.02
CA GLN A 58 9.29 8.00 1.35
C GLN A 58 8.98 7.95 -0.15
N LEU A 59 9.24 6.83 -0.83
CA LEU A 59 8.85 6.63 -2.23
C LEU A 59 7.32 6.71 -2.37
N MET A 60 6.57 6.04 -1.49
CA MET A 60 5.11 6.12 -1.47
C MET A 60 4.61 7.53 -1.17
N ALA A 61 5.24 8.25 -0.23
CA ALA A 61 4.89 9.64 0.07
C ALA A 61 5.18 10.59 -1.10
N PHE A 62 6.33 10.44 -1.75
CA PHE A 62 6.68 11.18 -2.96
C PHE A 62 5.64 10.95 -4.06
N ALA A 63 5.29 9.67 -4.30
CA ALA A 63 4.39 9.32 -5.38
C ALA A 63 2.94 9.72 -5.11
N LEU A 64 2.50 9.75 -3.85
CA LEU A 64 1.18 10.28 -3.48
C LEU A 64 1.02 11.76 -3.88
N ILE A 65 2.07 12.56 -3.71
CA ILE A 65 2.10 14.00 -4.01
C ILE A 65 2.33 14.25 -5.51
N ASN A 66 3.31 13.57 -6.09
CA ASN A 66 3.77 13.85 -7.45
C ASN A 66 3.05 13.03 -8.52
N LYS A 67 2.32 11.98 -8.11
CA LYS A 67 1.63 11.01 -8.98
C LYS A 67 2.53 10.18 -9.90
N TYR A 68 3.81 10.10 -9.56
CA TYR A 68 4.79 9.19 -10.17
C TYR A 68 5.92 8.88 -9.17
N LEU A 69 6.68 7.81 -9.41
CA LEU A 69 7.90 7.47 -8.68
C LEU A 69 9.15 8.04 -9.38
N PRO A 70 10.16 8.52 -8.63
CA PRO A 70 11.33 9.15 -9.21
C PRO A 70 12.22 8.11 -9.94
N CYS A 71 13.00 8.54 -10.93
CA CYS A 71 13.99 7.68 -11.57
C CYS A 71 15.21 7.47 -10.67
N PRO A 72 15.95 6.36 -10.82
CA PRO A 72 17.20 6.17 -10.10
C PRO A 72 18.23 7.27 -10.38
N ASP A 73 19.05 7.55 -9.36
CA ASP A 73 20.29 8.30 -9.53
C ASP A 73 21.34 7.34 -10.10
N SER A 74 21.60 7.47 -11.40
CA SER A 74 22.56 6.65 -12.13
C SER A 74 23.96 7.27 -12.18
N ASN A 75 24.21 8.36 -11.45
CA ASN A 75 25.52 8.99 -11.38
C ASN A 75 26.49 8.16 -10.53
N ASN A 76 27.77 8.19 -10.90
CA ASN A 76 28.84 7.55 -10.14
C ASN A 76 29.96 8.55 -9.81
N PRO A 77 30.09 9.01 -8.56
CA PRO A 77 29.23 8.70 -7.41
C PRO A 77 27.83 9.33 -7.53
N PRO A 78 26.82 8.80 -6.82
CA PRO A 78 25.47 9.37 -6.76
C PRO A 78 25.47 10.81 -6.24
N ASN A 79 24.78 11.72 -6.93
CA ASN A 79 24.66 13.14 -6.54
C ASN A 79 23.37 13.44 -5.75
N GLY A 80 22.52 12.43 -5.57
CA GLY A 80 21.24 12.46 -4.87
C GLY A 80 20.05 12.90 -5.70
N ARG A 81 20.17 13.03 -7.02
CA ARG A 81 19.07 13.44 -7.89
C ARG A 81 18.71 12.38 -8.93
N GLU A 82 17.44 12.30 -9.26
CA GLU A 82 16.97 11.42 -10.32
C GLU A 82 17.61 11.79 -11.67
N ASN A 83 17.78 10.80 -12.54
CA ASN A 83 18.33 11.02 -13.88
C ASN A 83 17.31 10.61 -14.96
N ARG A 84 16.91 11.58 -15.79
CA ARG A 84 15.93 11.40 -16.87
C ARG A 84 16.39 12.02 -18.19
N VAL A 85 15.90 11.47 -19.31
CA VAL A 85 15.96 12.06 -20.65
C VAL A 85 14.53 12.19 -21.19
N GLY A 86 14.01 13.41 -21.21
CA GLY A 86 12.56 13.59 -21.37
C GLY A 86 11.83 12.97 -20.19
N ASN A 87 10.87 12.08 -20.45
CA ASN A 87 10.17 11.35 -19.39
C ASN A 87 10.89 10.06 -18.96
N ALA A 88 11.68 9.47 -19.87
CA ALA A 88 12.41 8.21 -19.67
C ALA A 88 13.48 8.35 -18.60
N CYS A 89 13.65 7.32 -17.77
CA CYS A 89 14.80 7.22 -16.88
C CYS A 89 16.09 7.05 -17.70
N VAL A 90 17.24 7.51 -17.17
CA VAL A 90 18.53 7.25 -17.82
C VAL A 90 18.89 5.77 -17.74
N ASN A 91 18.62 5.13 -16.60
CA ASN A 91 18.75 3.69 -16.35
C ASN A 91 17.54 3.23 -15.50
N ASP A 92 17.28 1.93 -15.53
CA ASP A 92 16.29 1.22 -14.70
C ASP A 92 16.81 0.84 -13.31
N PHE A 93 18.09 1.06 -13.01
CA PHE A 93 18.63 0.96 -11.65
C PHE A 93 19.69 2.03 -11.35
N GLY A 94 19.89 2.27 -10.05
CA GLY A 94 20.86 3.23 -9.54
C GLY A 94 20.78 3.35 -8.01
N ALA A 95 21.25 4.47 -7.47
CA ALA A 95 20.99 4.83 -6.09
C ALA A 95 19.62 5.50 -5.94
N VAL A 96 19.09 5.50 -4.71
CA VAL A 96 17.89 6.25 -4.36
C VAL A 96 18.14 7.75 -4.55
N PRO A 97 17.28 8.50 -5.27
CA PRO A 97 17.43 9.95 -5.50
C PRO A 97 17.08 10.76 -4.24
N TYR A 98 17.93 10.66 -3.22
CA TYR A 98 17.63 11.10 -1.85
C TYR A 98 17.31 12.59 -1.72
N LEU A 99 17.93 13.48 -2.50
CA LEU A 99 17.64 14.92 -2.43
C LEU A 99 16.26 15.26 -2.99
N ASP A 100 15.82 14.57 -4.05
CA ASP A 100 14.49 14.80 -4.62
C ASP A 100 13.38 14.22 -3.72
N MET A 101 13.71 13.20 -2.92
CA MET A 101 12.81 12.62 -1.92
C MET A 101 12.87 13.32 -0.55
N GLY A 102 13.72 14.33 -0.36
CA GLY A 102 13.85 15.02 0.92
C GLY A 102 14.55 14.20 2.02
N LEU A 103 15.36 13.22 1.63
CA LEU A 103 16.17 12.38 2.50
C LEU A 103 17.63 12.87 2.56
N ASN A 104 18.32 12.48 3.63
CA ASN A 104 19.76 12.63 3.74
C ASN A 104 20.50 11.42 3.17
N ARG A 105 21.76 11.62 2.81
CA ARG A 105 22.62 10.58 2.22
C ARG A 105 22.75 9.33 3.09
N ASP A 106 22.88 9.50 4.40
CA ASP A 106 23.01 8.41 5.37
C ASP A 106 21.74 7.56 5.49
N GLN A 107 20.57 8.11 5.12
CA GLN A 107 19.29 7.39 5.15
C GLN A 107 19.09 6.49 3.92
N VAL A 108 19.96 6.59 2.92
CA VAL A 108 19.92 5.76 1.70
C VAL A 108 21.16 4.88 1.54
N GLN A 109 21.89 4.71 2.64
CA GLN A 109 23.00 3.77 2.74
C GLN A 109 22.62 2.63 3.69
N ASP A 110 23.15 1.44 3.42
CA ASP A 110 23.11 0.34 4.38
C ASP A 110 24.05 0.62 5.57
N SER A 111 24.03 -0.25 6.58
CA SER A 111 24.85 -0.09 7.78
C SER A 111 26.37 -0.18 7.55
N TYR A 112 26.79 -0.57 6.35
CA TYR A 112 28.19 -0.67 5.93
C TYR A 112 28.61 0.49 5.01
N GLY A 113 27.69 1.40 4.69
CA GLY A 113 27.93 2.60 3.90
C GLY A 113 27.78 2.41 2.39
N ASN A 114 27.32 1.25 1.93
CA ASN A 114 26.97 1.08 0.52
C ASN A 114 25.63 1.77 0.26
N PHE A 115 25.46 2.38 -0.92
CA PHE A 115 24.14 2.89 -1.29
C PHE A 115 23.19 1.73 -1.52
N ILE A 116 21.96 1.86 -1.01
CA ILE A 116 20.88 0.94 -1.31
C ILE A 116 20.58 1.04 -2.81
N ARG A 117 20.65 -0.08 -3.53
CA ARG A 117 20.26 -0.12 -4.94
C ARG A 117 18.76 0.10 -5.02
N TYR A 118 18.37 1.00 -5.90
CA TYR A 118 16.99 1.25 -6.30
C TYR A 118 16.84 0.79 -7.75
N ALA A 119 16.22 -0.37 -7.93
CA ALA A 119 15.86 -0.92 -9.23
C ALA A 119 14.36 -0.69 -9.47
N ILE A 120 14.02 -0.23 -10.66
CA ILE A 120 12.67 0.09 -11.11
C ILE A 120 12.35 -0.71 -12.38
N ASN A 121 11.09 -0.74 -12.79
CA ASN A 121 10.65 -1.49 -13.98
C ASN A 121 11.63 -1.31 -15.17
N GLN A 122 12.08 -2.41 -15.76
CA GLN A 122 13.15 -2.45 -16.79
C GLN A 122 12.80 -1.70 -18.08
N ASN A 123 11.54 -1.33 -18.29
CA ASN A 123 11.10 -0.54 -19.44
C ASN A 123 10.98 0.96 -19.12
N ALA A 124 11.28 1.40 -17.90
CA ALA A 124 11.21 2.80 -17.49
C ALA A 124 12.29 3.68 -18.14
N ASP A 125 13.38 3.09 -18.63
CA ASP A 125 14.40 3.78 -19.43
C ASP A 125 14.02 3.88 -20.93
N VAL A 126 12.91 3.26 -21.33
CA VAL A 126 12.40 3.29 -22.71
C VAL A 126 11.25 4.29 -22.84
N GLY A 127 11.48 5.36 -23.61
CA GLY A 127 10.50 6.43 -23.81
C GLY A 127 9.14 6.00 -24.37
N ALA A 128 9.08 4.88 -25.10
CA ALA A 128 7.82 4.34 -25.63
C ALA A 128 6.93 3.69 -24.56
N PHE A 129 7.51 3.22 -23.46
CA PHE A 129 6.79 2.48 -22.42
C PHE A 129 6.55 3.30 -21.16
N ILE A 130 7.48 4.20 -20.79
CA ILE A 130 7.40 4.93 -19.51
C ILE A 130 6.15 5.79 -19.37
N CYS A 131 5.45 6.17 -20.44
CA CYS A 131 4.23 6.98 -20.35
C CYS A 131 3.05 6.34 -21.10
N ASP A 132 3.10 5.02 -21.26
CA ASP A 132 1.99 4.20 -21.77
C ASP A 132 1.20 3.63 -20.57
N ASN A 133 -0.08 3.98 -20.45
CA ASN A 133 -0.93 3.54 -19.33
C ASN A 133 -1.14 2.01 -19.30
N THR A 134 -0.85 1.30 -20.39
CA THR A 134 -0.90 -0.18 -20.44
C THR A 134 0.41 -0.85 -20.01
N SER A 135 1.42 -0.06 -19.63
CA SER A 135 2.74 -0.53 -19.19
C SER A 135 2.99 -0.18 -17.73
N SER A 136 3.54 -1.13 -16.95
CA SER A 136 3.99 -0.86 -15.57
C SER A 136 5.13 0.18 -15.49
N ALA A 137 5.80 0.49 -16.60
CA ALA A 137 6.75 1.60 -16.61
C ALA A 137 6.08 2.96 -16.37
N SER A 138 4.75 3.08 -16.59
CA SER A 138 3.97 4.30 -16.33
C SER A 138 3.94 4.76 -14.88
N TYR A 139 4.25 3.89 -13.91
CA TYR A 139 4.46 4.31 -12.52
C TYR A 139 5.56 5.36 -12.35
N PHE A 140 6.46 5.46 -13.33
CA PHE A 140 7.58 6.41 -13.34
C PHE A 140 7.35 7.57 -14.31
N CYS A 141 6.21 7.68 -15.00
CA CYS A 141 5.96 8.76 -15.94
C CYS A 141 5.81 10.12 -15.24
N ASN A 142 6.71 11.06 -15.54
CA ASN A 142 6.54 12.45 -15.12
C ASN A 142 5.99 13.29 -16.28
N THR A 143 4.66 13.49 -16.34
CA THR A 143 4.01 14.36 -17.35
C THR A 143 3.99 15.84 -16.95
N GLY A 144 4.48 16.18 -15.75
CA GLY A 144 4.39 17.53 -15.17
C GLY A 144 2.97 17.99 -14.81
N GLY A 145 1.95 17.17 -15.08
CA GLY A 145 0.54 17.52 -14.99
C GLY A 145 -0.22 16.84 -13.87
N GLY A 146 0.33 16.76 -12.65
CA GLY A 146 -0.38 16.49 -11.39
C GLY A 146 -1.26 15.23 -11.24
N GLY A 147 -1.41 14.42 -12.28
CA GLY A 147 -2.22 13.20 -12.35
C GLY A 147 -1.35 11.99 -12.69
N ALA A 148 -1.78 10.83 -12.21
CA ALA A 148 -1.13 9.57 -12.52
C ALA A 148 -1.46 9.16 -13.97
N VAL A 149 -0.47 8.68 -14.72
CA VAL A 149 -0.70 8.10 -16.06
C VAL A 149 -1.23 6.67 -15.97
N PHE A 150 -0.93 5.99 -14.87
CA PHE A 150 -1.40 4.64 -14.61
C PHE A 150 -2.80 4.64 -14.00
N THR A 151 -3.55 3.58 -14.30
CA THR A 151 -4.90 3.34 -13.80
C THR A 151 -4.95 2.00 -13.05
N LEU A 152 -6.05 1.72 -12.35
CA LEU A 152 -6.26 0.44 -11.68
C LEU A 152 -6.40 -0.70 -12.68
N VAL A 153 -6.99 -0.39 -13.84
CA VAL A 153 -7.61 -1.32 -14.79
C VAL A 153 -6.75 -1.56 -16.04
N ASP A 154 -6.02 -0.54 -16.51
CA ASP A 154 -5.16 -0.68 -17.70
C ASP A 154 -3.73 -1.06 -17.34
N THR A 155 -3.25 -0.60 -16.18
CA THR A 155 -1.83 -0.68 -15.83
C THR A 155 -1.51 -1.97 -15.09
N PRO A 156 -0.64 -2.84 -15.64
CA PRO A 156 -0.20 -4.04 -14.96
C PRO A 156 0.54 -3.74 -13.65
N PRO A 157 0.45 -4.61 -12.63
CA PRO A 157 -0.10 -5.95 -12.71
C PRO A 157 -1.64 -5.99 -12.66
N LEU A 158 -2.19 -6.92 -13.45
CA LEU A 158 -3.60 -7.31 -13.58
C LEU A 158 -3.70 -8.84 -13.60
N GLN A 159 -4.90 -9.41 -13.58
CA GLN A 159 -5.08 -10.84 -13.78
C GLN A 159 -4.43 -11.30 -15.10
N GLY A 160 -3.55 -12.30 -15.04
CA GLY A 160 -2.89 -12.85 -16.23
C GLY A 160 -1.84 -11.94 -16.89
N ASN A 161 -1.72 -10.68 -16.46
CA ASN A 161 -0.70 -9.75 -16.94
C ASN A 161 0.08 -9.15 -15.76
N LEU A 162 1.24 -9.71 -15.46
CA LEU A 162 2.08 -9.25 -14.35
C LEU A 162 2.88 -7.98 -14.65
N GLY A 163 2.85 -7.50 -15.89
CA GLY A 163 3.57 -6.31 -16.35
C GLY A 163 4.99 -6.61 -16.82
N VAL A 164 5.25 -6.39 -18.11
CA VAL A 164 6.59 -6.59 -18.70
C VAL A 164 7.58 -5.61 -18.06
N GLY A 165 8.76 -6.12 -17.69
CA GLY A 165 9.82 -5.37 -17.03
C GLY A 165 9.68 -5.26 -15.51
N ASN A 166 8.61 -5.79 -14.91
CA ASN A 166 8.55 -5.98 -13.46
C ASN A 166 9.45 -7.15 -13.03
N TYR A 167 9.95 -7.08 -11.81
CA TYR A 167 10.89 -8.04 -11.24
C TYR A 167 10.20 -9.21 -10.54
N PHE A 168 10.92 -10.32 -10.50
CA PHE A 168 10.62 -11.50 -9.71
C PHE A 168 11.53 -11.51 -8.47
N VAL A 169 10.95 -11.73 -7.31
CA VAL A 169 11.72 -11.91 -6.07
C VAL A 169 11.49 -13.33 -5.58
N CYS A 170 12.53 -14.15 -5.58
CA CYS A 170 12.52 -15.51 -5.04
C CYS A 170 12.66 -15.51 -3.52
N ASN A 171 12.04 -16.48 -2.87
CA ASN A 171 12.17 -16.72 -1.43
C ASN A 171 13.16 -17.86 -1.13
N ASN A 172 13.35 -18.15 0.15
CA ASN A 172 14.33 -19.12 0.64
C ASN A 172 14.11 -20.57 0.17
N ASN A 173 12.96 -20.90 -0.43
CA ASN A 173 12.70 -22.22 -0.99
C ASN A 173 13.38 -22.41 -2.35
N ALA A 174 13.64 -21.31 -3.08
CA ALA A 174 14.27 -21.35 -4.39
C ALA A 174 15.72 -21.84 -4.30
N ALA A 175 16.06 -22.87 -5.08
CA ALA A 175 17.45 -23.30 -5.21
C ALA A 175 18.26 -22.35 -6.12
N ASN A 176 17.62 -21.82 -7.17
CA ASN A 176 18.14 -20.80 -8.08
C ASN A 176 17.00 -19.87 -8.47
N CYS A 177 17.29 -18.59 -8.70
CA CYS A 177 16.26 -17.60 -9.05
C CYS A 177 16.19 -17.29 -10.55
N THR A 178 16.93 -18.03 -11.39
CA THR A 178 16.93 -17.78 -12.84
C THR A 178 15.83 -18.55 -13.57
N GLY A 179 15.10 -17.89 -14.48
CA GLY A 179 14.25 -18.56 -15.48
C GLY A 179 12.99 -19.24 -14.91
N ILE A 180 12.52 -18.80 -13.74
CA ILE A 180 11.28 -19.27 -13.14
C ILE A 180 10.10 -18.80 -14.01
N PRO A 181 9.22 -19.70 -14.50
CA PRO A 181 8.04 -19.27 -15.23
C PRO A 181 7.10 -18.50 -14.30
N ALA A 182 6.65 -17.33 -14.76
CA ALA A 182 5.58 -16.57 -14.14
C ALA A 182 4.31 -17.43 -14.01
N ILE A 183 4.05 -17.96 -12.82
CA ILE A 183 2.82 -18.72 -12.48
C ILE A 183 2.42 -18.34 -11.04
N PRO A 184 1.11 -18.14 -10.73
CA PRO A 184 0.67 -17.51 -9.47
C PRO A 184 0.87 -18.35 -8.20
N ALA A 185 1.42 -19.56 -8.32
CA ALA A 185 1.51 -20.53 -7.22
C ALA A 185 2.88 -21.23 -7.13
N ASN A 186 3.95 -20.58 -7.59
CA ASN A 186 5.29 -21.10 -7.29
C ASN A 186 5.64 -20.78 -5.83
N ASN A 187 5.78 -21.82 -5.00
CA ASN A 187 6.21 -21.72 -3.61
C ASN A 187 7.63 -21.15 -3.44
N ASP A 188 8.38 -21.02 -4.53
CA ASP A 188 9.73 -20.46 -4.57
C ASP A 188 9.72 -18.93 -4.82
N LEU A 189 8.57 -18.31 -5.13
CA LEU A 189 8.45 -16.87 -5.35
C LEU A 189 7.83 -16.15 -4.14
N GLN A 190 8.43 -15.03 -3.77
CA GLN A 190 7.85 -14.04 -2.85
C GLN A 190 6.93 -13.07 -3.60
N THR A 191 7.33 -12.62 -4.78
CA THR A 191 6.49 -11.83 -5.70
C THR A 191 6.93 -12.00 -7.14
N ALA A 192 6.01 -11.79 -8.08
CA ALA A 192 6.22 -11.93 -9.52
C ALA A 192 5.89 -10.65 -10.30
N SER A 193 5.67 -9.54 -9.60
CA SER A 193 5.24 -8.26 -10.19
C SER A 193 5.76 -7.05 -9.42
N ALA A 194 6.98 -7.15 -8.88
CA ALA A 194 7.63 -6.03 -8.21
C ALA A 194 8.00 -4.95 -9.24
N SER A 195 7.43 -3.75 -9.11
CA SER A 195 7.78 -2.61 -9.96
C SER A 195 8.99 -1.84 -9.43
N VAL A 196 9.31 -2.04 -8.14
CA VAL A 196 10.53 -1.53 -7.49
C VAL A 196 11.14 -2.65 -6.65
N VAL A 197 12.46 -2.75 -6.68
CA VAL A 197 13.26 -3.56 -5.75
C VAL A 197 14.35 -2.69 -5.13
N LEU A 198 14.43 -2.73 -3.80
CA LEU A 198 15.46 -2.11 -2.97
C LEU A 198 16.39 -3.20 -2.46
N VAL A 199 17.70 -3.07 -2.70
CA VAL A 199 18.70 -4.05 -2.25
C VAL A 199 19.77 -3.37 -1.39
N ALA A 200 19.96 -3.90 -0.20
CA ALA A 200 21.10 -3.58 0.67
C ALA A 200 22.05 -4.77 0.66
N TYR A 201 23.26 -4.54 0.15
CA TYR A 201 24.30 -5.57 -0.04
C TYR A 201 25.19 -5.78 1.20
N ASN A 202 25.01 -4.96 2.22
CA ASN A 202 25.59 -5.13 3.54
C ASN A 202 27.13 -5.34 3.53
N GLU A 203 27.65 -6.33 4.24
CA GLU A 203 29.07 -6.49 4.57
C GLU A 203 29.93 -6.72 3.32
N ASP A 204 29.46 -7.53 2.37
CA ASP A 204 30.21 -7.86 1.15
C ASP A 204 29.95 -6.89 -0.01
N GLY A 205 29.01 -5.95 0.15
CA GLY A 205 28.48 -5.14 -0.94
C GLY A 205 29.52 -4.37 -1.74
N ALA A 206 30.55 -3.82 -1.09
CA ALA A 206 31.64 -3.14 -1.78
C ALA A 206 32.43 -4.09 -2.70
N GLN A 207 32.53 -5.39 -2.38
CA GLN A 207 33.21 -6.39 -3.20
C GLN A 207 32.28 -6.91 -4.29
N THR A 208 31.06 -7.31 -3.92
CA THR A 208 30.02 -7.83 -4.81
C THR A 208 29.71 -6.84 -5.94
N LEU A 209 29.52 -5.55 -5.62
CA LEU A 209 29.20 -4.53 -6.63
C LEU A 209 30.38 -4.20 -7.55
N ASN A 210 31.62 -4.37 -7.10
CA ASN A 210 32.80 -4.12 -7.93
C ASN A 210 33.09 -5.30 -8.90
N ASN A 211 32.68 -6.52 -8.55
CA ASN A 211 32.88 -7.71 -9.37
C ASN A 211 31.75 -8.72 -9.19
N CYS A 212 30.56 -8.37 -9.69
CA CYS A 212 29.37 -9.20 -9.56
C CYS A 212 29.58 -10.63 -10.13
N ALA A 213 30.30 -10.75 -11.26
CA ALA A 213 30.62 -12.03 -11.87
C ALA A 213 31.53 -12.94 -11.02
N GLY A 214 32.13 -12.41 -9.94
CA GLY A 214 32.91 -13.18 -8.97
C GLY A 214 32.11 -13.65 -7.75
N SER A 215 30.88 -13.16 -7.58
CA SER A 215 29.96 -13.62 -6.53
C SER A 215 29.28 -14.92 -6.96
N ASN A 216 28.64 -15.62 -6.01
CA ASN A 216 27.93 -16.88 -6.27
C ASN A 216 26.54 -16.86 -5.62
N GLY A 217 25.64 -17.71 -6.13
CA GLY A 217 24.32 -17.92 -5.52
C GLY A 217 23.47 -16.65 -5.52
N ALA A 218 22.77 -16.41 -4.41
CA ALA A 218 21.83 -15.30 -4.29
C ALA A 218 22.51 -13.91 -4.35
N SER A 219 23.72 -13.75 -3.81
CA SER A 219 24.44 -12.47 -3.90
C SER A 219 24.85 -12.14 -5.34
N ALA A 220 25.11 -13.17 -6.17
CA ALA A 220 25.36 -12.98 -7.60
C ALA A 220 24.09 -12.54 -8.33
N GLU A 221 22.97 -13.20 -8.05
CA GLU A 221 21.66 -12.84 -8.61
C GLU A 221 21.32 -11.37 -8.29
N ASN A 222 21.49 -10.97 -7.03
CA ASN A 222 21.10 -9.63 -6.59
C ASN A 222 21.95 -8.51 -7.21
N CYS A 223 23.09 -8.82 -7.83
CA CYS A 223 23.97 -7.83 -8.45
C CYS A 223 23.94 -7.82 -9.99
N ASP A 224 23.47 -8.89 -10.65
CA ASP A 224 23.69 -9.15 -12.09
C ASP A 224 22.77 -8.37 -13.06
N THR A 225 21.86 -7.55 -12.52
CA THR A 225 21.01 -6.58 -13.22
C THR A 225 19.95 -7.19 -14.14
N ASP A 226 19.63 -8.46 -13.99
CA ASP A 226 18.52 -9.07 -14.71
C ASP A 226 17.16 -8.85 -14.00
N ALA A 227 16.12 -9.59 -14.42
CA ALA A 227 14.76 -9.43 -13.91
C ALA A 227 14.51 -10.15 -12.56
N PHE A 228 15.51 -10.81 -12.00
CA PHE A 228 15.37 -11.70 -10.85
C PHE A 228 16.20 -11.23 -9.66
N TYR A 229 15.64 -11.42 -8.47
CA TYR A 229 16.28 -11.13 -7.19
C TYR A 229 16.01 -12.28 -6.24
N HIS A 230 16.99 -12.65 -5.43
CA HIS A 230 16.93 -13.85 -4.59
C HIS A 230 17.10 -13.49 -3.11
N GLN A 231 16.01 -13.59 -2.34
CA GLN A 231 16.09 -13.59 -0.88
C GLN A 231 16.43 -14.98 -0.35
N ARG A 232 17.33 -15.03 0.64
CA ARG A 232 17.64 -16.23 1.40
C ARG A 232 17.71 -15.93 2.89
N THR A 233 17.73 -16.99 3.70
CA THR A 233 18.10 -16.87 5.11
C THR A 233 19.54 -16.39 5.18
N ILE A 234 19.80 -15.41 6.05
CA ILE A 234 21.14 -14.91 6.33
C ILE A 234 22.05 -16.08 6.74
N SER A 235 23.26 -16.08 6.20
CA SER A 235 24.28 -17.07 6.47
C SER A 235 25.65 -16.39 6.62
N THR A 236 26.38 -16.79 7.65
CA THR A 236 27.75 -16.32 7.92
C THR A 236 28.79 -17.40 7.62
N GLU A 237 28.35 -18.52 7.03
CA GLU A 237 29.22 -19.64 6.67
C GLU A 237 30.13 -19.25 5.50
N GLU A 238 31.44 -19.48 5.61
CA GLU A 238 32.44 -19.00 4.64
C GLU A 238 32.17 -19.43 3.19
N ASN A 239 31.53 -20.60 2.99
CA ASN A 239 31.24 -21.15 1.66
C ASN A 239 29.77 -20.95 1.21
N ASP A 240 28.93 -20.34 2.03
CA ASP A 240 27.52 -20.04 1.73
C ASP A 240 27.14 -18.70 2.38
N PHE A 241 28.04 -17.72 2.34
CA PHE A 241 27.84 -16.41 2.95
C PHE A 241 26.71 -15.69 2.20
N PHE A 242 25.77 -15.13 2.96
CA PHE A 242 24.67 -14.35 2.42
C PHE A 242 24.15 -13.38 3.49
N ASP A 243 24.16 -12.10 3.18
CA ASP A 243 23.71 -11.05 4.09
C ASP A 243 22.85 -9.98 3.41
N ASP A 244 22.57 -10.11 2.11
CA ASP A 244 21.70 -9.18 1.39
C ASP A 244 20.30 -9.12 2.01
N THR A 245 19.72 -7.93 1.97
CA THR A 245 18.32 -7.69 2.38
C THR A 245 17.59 -7.01 1.24
N ILE A 246 16.36 -7.44 0.99
CA ILE A 246 15.55 -7.01 -0.15
C ILE A 246 14.19 -6.53 0.34
N VAL A 247 13.78 -5.35 -0.10
CA VAL A 247 12.42 -4.82 0.07
C VAL A 247 11.89 -4.50 -1.32
N PHE A 248 10.63 -4.78 -1.59
CA PHE A 248 10.03 -4.52 -2.90
C PHE A 248 8.71 -3.76 -2.76
N ILE A 249 8.30 -3.16 -3.88
CA ILE A 249 7.02 -2.47 -4.02
C ILE A 249 6.36 -3.03 -5.27
N SER A 250 5.17 -3.62 -5.10
CA SER A 250 4.39 -4.14 -6.23
C SER A 250 3.63 -3.00 -6.91
N GLY A 251 3.27 -3.20 -8.18
CA GLY A 251 2.35 -2.26 -8.84
C GLY A 251 1.00 -2.17 -8.13
N TYR A 252 0.50 -3.24 -7.50
CA TYR A 252 -0.71 -3.19 -6.68
C TYR A 252 -0.59 -2.22 -5.51
N GLU A 253 0.56 -2.21 -4.82
CA GLU A 253 0.80 -1.29 -3.71
C GLU A 253 0.86 0.17 -4.20
N ILE A 254 1.53 0.41 -5.34
CA ILE A 254 1.61 1.73 -5.98
C ILE A 254 0.21 2.23 -6.34
N LYS A 255 -0.58 1.40 -7.03
CA LYS A 255 -1.95 1.72 -7.45
C LYS A 255 -2.84 1.99 -6.23
N ALA A 256 -2.85 1.07 -5.26
CA ALA A 256 -3.63 1.21 -4.03
C ALA A 256 -3.25 2.49 -3.26
N ARG A 257 -1.99 2.91 -3.26
CA ARG A 257 -1.58 4.10 -2.51
C ARG A 257 -1.84 5.41 -3.23
N ILE A 258 -1.67 5.46 -4.55
CA ILE A 258 -1.69 6.72 -5.32
C ILE A 258 -3.06 6.98 -5.94
N LEU A 259 -3.76 5.92 -6.35
CA LEU A 259 -5.09 5.95 -6.96
C LEU A 259 -6.21 5.77 -5.92
N SER A 260 -5.90 5.37 -4.68
CA SER A 260 -6.86 5.54 -3.58
C SER A 260 -7.06 7.04 -3.35
N PRO A 261 -8.28 7.57 -3.57
CA PRO A 261 -8.57 8.91 -3.12
C PRO A 261 -8.51 8.89 -1.58
N ILE A 262 -7.68 9.76 -1.00
CA ILE A 262 -7.98 10.24 0.36
C ILE A 262 -9.20 11.14 0.17
N THR A 263 -10.38 10.53 0.13
CA THR A 263 -11.66 11.23 0.02
C THR A 263 -11.97 11.85 1.37
N VAL A 264 -11.43 13.04 1.59
CA VAL A 264 -11.81 13.87 2.74
C VAL A 264 -12.72 14.99 2.27
N TRP A 265 -13.76 15.22 3.07
CA TRP A 265 -14.88 16.17 2.94
C TRP A 265 -14.63 17.54 2.26
N ILE A 266 -13.39 18.01 2.18
CA ILE A 266 -13.02 19.36 1.72
C ILE A 266 -12.60 19.42 0.24
N ASN A 267 -12.16 18.30 -0.36
CA ASN A 267 -11.55 18.29 -1.70
C ASN A 267 -12.50 17.90 -2.84
N MET A 268 -13.77 17.63 -2.54
CA MET A 268 -14.70 16.97 -3.47
C MET A 268 -15.44 17.90 -4.43
N ILE A 269 -15.62 19.18 -4.08
CA ILE A 269 -16.37 20.11 -4.95
C ILE A 269 -15.38 20.99 -5.70
N THR A 270 -15.13 20.63 -6.95
CA THR A 270 -14.32 21.41 -7.91
C THR A 270 -15.19 22.35 -8.75
N LEU A 271 -16.49 22.08 -8.81
CA LEU A 271 -17.47 22.79 -9.65
C LEU A 271 -18.35 23.75 -8.85
N ALA A 272 -18.94 24.73 -9.53
CA ALA A 272 -19.89 25.64 -8.88
C ALA A 272 -21.20 24.88 -8.57
N PRO A 273 -21.69 24.90 -7.33
CA PRO A 273 -22.84 24.09 -6.95
C PRO A 273 -24.17 24.56 -7.56
N THR A 274 -24.90 23.63 -8.18
CA THR A 274 -26.30 23.78 -8.63
C THR A 274 -27.22 24.02 -7.44
N TYR A 275 -26.99 23.33 -6.32
CA TYR A 275 -27.69 23.54 -5.05
C TYR A 275 -26.73 23.66 -3.86
N THR A 276 -26.99 24.64 -3.00
CA THR A 276 -26.34 24.73 -1.68
C THR A 276 -27.36 25.03 -0.60
N GLY A 277 -27.36 24.24 0.48
CA GLY A 277 -28.35 24.40 1.53
C GLY A 277 -27.99 23.73 2.85
N TYR A 278 -28.87 23.92 3.84
CA TYR A 278 -28.80 23.20 5.11
C TYR A 278 -29.51 21.86 5.04
N ASN A 279 -30.67 21.79 4.39
CA ASN A 279 -31.46 20.58 4.11
C ASN A 279 -31.88 20.64 2.64
N LEU A 280 -32.14 19.51 2.00
CA LEU A 280 -32.74 19.47 0.67
C LEU A 280 -34.10 18.77 0.74
N ASP A 281 -35.17 19.55 0.57
CA ASP A 281 -36.55 19.08 0.62
C ASP A 281 -37.16 18.93 -0.79
N ALA A 282 -38.28 18.22 -0.88
CA ALA A 282 -38.95 17.97 -2.16
C ALA A 282 -39.32 19.29 -2.88
N GLY A 283 -38.80 19.47 -4.09
CA GLY A 283 -39.03 20.65 -4.94
C GLY A 283 -38.01 21.79 -4.79
N ASP A 284 -37.02 21.65 -3.91
CA ASP A 284 -35.90 22.61 -3.80
C ASP A 284 -34.88 22.47 -4.94
N TYR A 285 -34.88 21.32 -5.60
CA TYR A 285 -33.98 20.95 -6.68
C TYR A 285 -34.79 20.40 -7.87
N VAL A 286 -34.26 20.65 -9.07
CA VAL A 286 -34.75 20.09 -10.33
C VAL A 286 -33.51 19.64 -11.10
N PRO A 287 -33.42 18.35 -11.50
CA PRO A 287 -32.27 17.84 -12.24
C PRO A 287 -32.11 18.51 -13.59
N MET A 288 -30.85 18.66 -14.01
CA MET A 288 -30.50 19.23 -15.30
C MET A 288 -30.60 18.18 -16.42
N ASP A 289 -30.27 16.92 -16.12
CA ASP A 289 -30.34 15.78 -17.06
C ASP A 289 -29.66 16.10 -18.41
N ASP A 290 -28.39 16.51 -18.34
CA ASP A 290 -27.58 16.88 -19.51
C ASP A 290 -26.09 16.59 -19.23
N VAL A 291 -25.53 15.70 -20.05
CA VAL A 291 -24.12 15.26 -20.04
C VAL A 291 -23.07 16.38 -20.01
N ASN A 292 -23.42 17.62 -20.38
CA ASN A 292 -22.48 18.75 -20.40
C ASN A 292 -22.66 19.69 -19.20
N THR A 293 -23.70 19.51 -18.40
CA THR A 293 -24.03 20.38 -17.27
C THR A 293 -24.31 19.53 -16.03
N PRO A 294 -23.26 19.17 -15.27
CA PRO A 294 -23.42 18.32 -14.11
C PRO A 294 -24.18 19.01 -12.98
N ASP A 295 -24.96 18.21 -12.25
CA ASP A 295 -25.67 18.57 -11.05
C ASP A 295 -24.76 18.50 -9.83
N VAL A 296 -24.57 19.64 -9.18
CA VAL A 296 -23.65 19.75 -8.03
C VAL A 296 -24.45 20.15 -6.79
N ILE A 297 -24.75 19.17 -5.94
CA ILE A 297 -25.58 19.29 -4.75
C ILE A 297 -24.70 19.27 -3.49
N ARG A 298 -24.78 20.33 -2.68
CA ARG A 298 -24.12 20.39 -1.37
C ARG A 298 -25.11 20.69 -0.25
N VAL A 299 -25.26 19.74 0.66
CA VAL A 299 -26.18 19.86 1.80
C VAL A 299 -25.41 19.66 3.10
N ASN A 300 -25.58 20.56 4.07
CA ASN A 300 -24.87 20.48 5.35
C ASN A 300 -25.53 19.57 6.40
N ARG A 301 -26.71 19.00 6.09
CA ARG A 301 -27.47 18.11 6.96
C ARG A 301 -28.05 16.95 6.14
N ASN A 302 -29.36 16.71 6.21
CA ASN A 302 -29.98 15.55 5.58
C ASN A 302 -30.39 15.86 4.14
N ILE A 303 -30.47 14.81 3.33
CA ILE A 303 -31.30 14.80 2.14
C ILE A 303 -32.51 13.91 2.48
N THR A 304 -33.70 14.53 2.50
CA THR A 304 -34.95 13.91 2.98
C THR A 304 -35.88 13.48 1.83
N THR A 305 -35.53 13.83 0.60
CA THR A 305 -36.27 13.52 -0.62
C THR A 305 -35.46 12.61 -1.52
N ALA A 306 -36.14 11.78 -2.32
CA ALA A 306 -35.49 11.04 -3.38
C ALA A 306 -34.89 12.00 -4.41
N LEU A 307 -33.74 11.64 -4.95
CA LEU A 307 -33.02 12.35 -5.99
C LEU A 307 -32.75 11.39 -7.15
N ASP A 308 -32.93 11.92 -8.35
CA ASP A 308 -32.66 11.32 -9.64
C ASP A 308 -31.97 12.44 -10.42
N LEU A 309 -30.65 12.31 -10.66
CA LEU A 309 -29.84 13.40 -11.22
C LEU A 309 -29.79 13.33 -12.76
N GLY A 310 -29.79 12.13 -13.33
CA GLY A 310 -29.96 11.89 -14.75
C GLY A 310 -28.62 11.77 -15.46
N ALA A 311 -28.45 12.43 -16.61
CA ALA A 311 -27.17 12.44 -17.30
C ALA A 311 -26.25 13.59 -16.83
N GLY A 312 -24.96 13.33 -16.67
CA GLY A 312 -23.95 14.31 -16.24
C GLY A 312 -22.93 13.70 -15.29
N ASP A 313 -21.74 14.32 -15.17
CA ASP A 313 -20.75 13.94 -14.15
C ASP A 313 -21.09 14.62 -12.81
N ASP A 314 -22.07 14.08 -12.09
CA ASP A 314 -22.75 14.75 -11.00
C ASP A 314 -21.99 14.64 -9.67
N GLN A 315 -22.25 15.59 -8.76
CA GLN A 315 -21.57 15.68 -7.46
C GLN A 315 -22.55 15.89 -6.33
N VAL A 316 -22.65 14.93 -5.41
CA VAL A 316 -23.52 15.02 -4.23
C VAL A 316 -22.70 14.93 -2.94
N ILE A 317 -22.88 15.92 -2.06
CA ILE A 317 -22.33 15.88 -0.70
C ILE A 317 -23.43 16.07 0.33
N VAL A 318 -23.55 15.07 1.22
CA VAL A 318 -24.49 15.03 2.34
C VAL A 318 -23.71 15.15 3.65
N GLY A 319 -23.91 16.27 4.34
CA GLY A 319 -23.24 16.59 5.60
C GLY A 319 -23.71 15.79 6.81
N ASN A 320 -24.87 15.13 6.71
CA ASN A 320 -25.40 14.20 7.70
C ASN A 320 -25.98 12.96 6.98
N ASP A 321 -27.28 12.69 7.07
CA ASP A 321 -27.88 11.42 6.62
C ASP A 321 -28.60 11.55 5.27
N LEU A 322 -28.50 10.52 4.42
CA LEU A 322 -29.45 10.29 3.33
C LEU A 322 -30.63 9.52 3.91
N SER A 323 -31.66 10.26 4.32
CA SER A 323 -32.77 9.69 5.07
C SER A 323 -34.00 10.60 5.04
N SER A 324 -35.14 10.04 4.62
CA SER A 324 -36.44 10.71 4.77
C SER A 324 -36.84 10.83 6.25
N GLU A 325 -37.86 11.63 6.54
CA GLU A 325 -38.38 11.71 7.90
C GLU A 325 -38.98 10.37 8.35
N LEU A 326 -38.80 10.04 9.63
CA LEU A 326 -39.39 8.85 10.24
C LEU A 326 -40.92 8.97 10.24
N ILE A 327 -41.59 8.04 9.56
CA ILE A 327 -43.06 7.98 9.53
C ILE A 327 -43.51 6.94 10.54
N TYR A 328 -44.28 7.40 11.53
CA TYR A 328 -44.85 6.53 12.56
C TYR A 328 -46.28 6.96 12.90
N ASP A 329 -47.11 5.98 13.23
CA ASP A 329 -48.45 6.23 13.71
C ASP A 329 -48.42 6.60 15.20
N ASN A 330 -48.74 7.86 15.50
CA ASN A 330 -48.78 8.39 16.86
C ASN A 330 -49.77 7.65 17.79
N ASN A 331 -50.75 6.93 17.25
CA ASN A 331 -51.74 6.19 18.05
C ASN A 331 -51.28 4.77 18.37
N THR A 332 -50.61 4.10 17.43
CA THR A 332 -50.15 2.71 17.61
C THR A 332 -48.69 2.60 18.02
N GLY A 333 -47.90 3.67 17.84
CA GLY A 333 -46.45 3.67 18.01
C GLY A 333 -45.69 2.89 16.94
N ASN A 334 -46.39 2.39 15.91
CA ASN A 334 -45.78 1.61 14.84
C ASN A 334 -45.05 2.54 13.87
N VAL A 335 -43.78 2.23 13.61
CA VAL A 335 -42.97 2.90 12.59
C VAL A 335 -43.27 2.23 11.25
N THR A 336 -43.77 3.01 10.28
CA THR A 336 -44.11 2.54 8.93
C THR A 336 -43.01 2.86 7.91
N ASP A 337 -42.17 3.85 8.20
CA ASP A 337 -40.95 4.16 7.45
C ASP A 337 -39.87 4.64 8.44
N LYS A 338 -38.68 4.06 8.32
CA LYS A 338 -37.50 4.42 9.13
C LYS A 338 -36.62 5.49 8.48
N GLY A 339 -37.12 6.14 7.44
CA GLY A 339 -36.40 7.16 6.69
C GLY A 339 -35.83 6.66 5.37
N THR A 340 -36.51 5.71 4.72
CA THR A 340 -36.06 4.95 3.54
C THR A 340 -36.59 5.49 2.20
N GLN A 341 -37.20 6.68 2.18
CA GLN A 341 -37.80 7.29 0.99
C GLN A 341 -36.92 8.39 0.36
N ALA A 342 -35.66 8.48 0.72
CA ALA A 342 -34.69 9.42 0.17
C ALA A 342 -33.67 8.71 -0.74
N ALA A 343 -34.15 7.82 -1.62
CA ALA A 343 -33.27 7.10 -2.54
C ALA A 343 -32.49 8.08 -3.43
N LEU A 344 -31.23 7.77 -3.69
CA LEU A 344 -30.35 8.55 -4.56
C LEU A 344 -30.02 7.71 -5.80
N ASP A 345 -30.28 8.28 -6.97
CA ASP A 345 -29.93 7.74 -8.28
C ASP A 345 -29.12 8.83 -9.00
N THR A 346 -27.85 8.58 -9.33
CA THR A 346 -27.00 9.58 -9.98
C THR A 346 -27.12 9.52 -11.50
N GLY A 347 -27.09 8.32 -12.10
CA GLY A 347 -27.59 8.11 -13.46
C GLY A 347 -26.50 7.76 -14.48
N GLU A 348 -26.32 8.57 -15.52
CA GLU A 348 -25.26 8.36 -16.53
C GLU A 348 -24.18 9.44 -16.40
N GLY A 349 -22.91 9.05 -16.25
CA GLY A 349 -21.76 9.95 -16.15
C GLY A 349 -20.80 9.50 -15.05
N ASP A 350 -19.64 10.15 -14.94
CA ASP A 350 -18.66 9.82 -13.89
C ASP A 350 -19.04 10.58 -12.60
N ASP A 351 -19.86 9.96 -11.75
CA ASP A 351 -20.49 10.61 -10.60
C ASP A 351 -19.64 10.56 -9.33
N THR A 352 -19.89 11.51 -8.43
CA THR A 352 -19.21 11.56 -7.12
C THR A 352 -20.17 11.82 -5.98
N VAL A 353 -20.28 10.87 -5.06
CA VAL A 353 -21.19 10.93 -3.90
C VAL A 353 -20.42 10.79 -2.59
N TYR A 354 -20.72 11.67 -1.63
CA TYR A 354 -20.21 11.60 -0.26
C TYR A 354 -21.31 11.76 0.77
N ILE A 355 -21.48 10.75 1.63
CA ILE A 355 -22.44 10.78 2.73
C ILE A 355 -21.65 10.68 4.04
N VAL A 356 -21.62 11.76 4.82
CA VAL A 356 -20.93 11.80 6.12
C VAL A 356 -21.59 10.85 7.12
N GLY A 357 -22.92 10.83 7.15
CA GLY A 357 -23.73 10.08 8.10
C GLY A 357 -24.18 8.73 7.57
N VAL A 358 -25.45 8.40 7.81
CA VAL A 358 -26.06 7.11 7.44
C VAL A 358 -26.79 7.23 6.10
N ALA A 359 -26.63 6.21 5.24
CA ALA A 359 -27.47 5.99 4.07
C ALA A 359 -28.64 5.06 4.44
N ASN A 360 -29.74 5.64 4.92
CA ASN A 360 -30.96 4.89 5.28
C ASN A 360 -31.86 4.60 4.06
N SER A 361 -31.44 5.01 2.87
CA SER A 361 -32.15 4.77 1.61
C SER A 361 -31.17 4.20 0.58
N ASN A 362 -31.71 3.56 -0.45
CA ASN A 362 -30.92 2.97 -1.52
C ASN A 362 -30.11 4.05 -2.26
N VAL A 363 -28.91 3.67 -2.70
CA VAL A 363 -28.06 4.45 -3.59
C VAL A 363 -27.78 3.63 -4.84
N THR A 364 -28.00 4.23 -6.01
CA THR A 364 -27.64 3.70 -7.32
C THR A 364 -26.74 4.73 -7.99
N LEU A 365 -25.56 4.31 -8.47
CA LEU A 365 -24.62 5.22 -9.15
C LEU A 365 -24.87 5.23 -10.67
N GLY A 366 -24.98 4.06 -11.29
CA GLY A 366 -25.52 3.92 -12.64
C GLY A 366 -24.45 3.57 -13.67
N TYR A 367 -24.30 4.35 -14.75
CA TYR A 367 -23.29 4.10 -15.78
C TYR A 367 -22.19 5.17 -15.72
N GLY A 368 -20.93 4.76 -15.61
CA GLY A 368 -19.77 5.66 -15.57
C GLY A 368 -18.75 5.18 -14.54
N ASP A 369 -17.58 5.83 -14.50
CA ASP A 369 -16.55 5.50 -13.50
C ASP A 369 -16.82 6.28 -12.20
N ASP A 370 -17.67 5.74 -11.33
CA ASP A 370 -18.23 6.47 -10.20
C ASP A 370 -17.32 6.48 -8.96
N THR A 371 -17.55 7.44 -8.07
CA THR A 371 -16.88 7.53 -6.76
C THR A 371 -17.90 7.70 -5.64
N PHE A 372 -18.02 6.71 -4.75
CA PHE A 372 -18.92 6.75 -3.60
C PHE A 372 -18.17 6.62 -2.28
N VAL A 373 -18.54 7.45 -1.29
CA VAL A 373 -18.04 7.30 0.08
C VAL A 373 -19.16 7.42 1.10
N LEU A 374 -19.19 6.46 2.02
CA LEU A 374 -20.07 6.43 3.17
C LEU A 374 -19.27 6.45 4.46
N GLY A 375 -19.52 7.47 5.29
CA GLY A 375 -18.84 7.66 6.57
C GLY A 375 -19.25 6.70 7.68
N THR A 376 -20.25 5.86 7.44
CA THR A 376 -20.79 4.92 8.43
C THR A 376 -20.99 3.52 7.82
N ASN A 377 -21.86 2.71 8.42
CA ASN A 377 -22.15 1.37 7.93
C ASN A 377 -23.13 1.43 6.76
N LEU A 378 -22.91 0.61 5.74
CA LEU A 378 -23.91 0.36 4.71
C LEU A 378 -25.04 -0.48 5.32
N THR A 379 -26.25 0.07 5.34
CA THR A 379 -27.44 -0.59 5.93
C THR A 379 -28.50 -0.99 4.92
N GLU A 380 -28.54 -0.33 3.76
CA GLU A 380 -29.50 -0.55 2.69
C GLU A 380 -28.76 -1.00 1.41
N THR A 381 -29.39 -0.82 0.24
CA THR A 381 -28.77 -1.16 -1.04
C THR A 381 -27.79 -0.08 -1.50
N LEU A 382 -26.60 -0.51 -1.91
CA LEU A 382 -25.69 0.22 -2.79
C LEU A 382 -25.50 -0.62 -4.06
N ASP A 383 -25.84 -0.03 -5.20
CA ASP A 383 -25.66 -0.58 -6.55
C ASP A 383 -24.78 0.39 -7.33
N ALA A 384 -23.54 0.00 -7.63
CA ALA A 384 -22.61 0.89 -8.32
C ALA A 384 -22.94 0.96 -9.81
N GLY A 385 -23.17 -0.19 -10.44
CA GLY A 385 -23.75 -0.27 -11.77
C GLY A 385 -22.71 -0.71 -12.80
N ALA A 386 -22.42 0.11 -13.79
CA ALA A 386 -21.48 -0.25 -14.85
C ALA A 386 -20.42 0.83 -15.06
N GLY A 387 -19.16 0.42 -15.00
CA GLY A 387 -17.98 1.28 -15.08
C GLY A 387 -16.95 0.84 -14.05
N ASN A 388 -15.85 1.58 -13.91
CA ASN A 388 -14.79 1.24 -12.97
C ASN A 388 -14.93 2.08 -11.69
N ASP A 389 -15.72 1.57 -10.76
CA ASP A 389 -16.21 2.30 -9.62
C ASP A 389 -15.23 2.29 -8.43
N LYS A 390 -15.26 3.37 -7.66
CA LYS A 390 -14.42 3.56 -6.47
C LYS A 390 -15.28 3.82 -5.26
N ILE A 391 -15.35 2.83 -4.38
CA ILE A 391 -16.29 2.83 -3.27
C ILE A 391 -15.56 2.72 -1.95
N TRP A 392 -15.84 3.63 -1.01
CA TRP A 392 -15.31 3.52 0.35
C TRP A 392 -16.42 3.50 1.39
N ILE A 393 -16.56 2.36 2.07
CA ILE A 393 -17.40 2.21 3.25
C ILE A 393 -16.50 2.32 4.49
N GLN A 394 -16.52 3.47 5.17
CA GLN A 394 -15.68 3.72 6.35
C GLN A 394 -16.10 2.88 7.56
N GLY A 395 -17.38 2.49 7.63
CA GLY A 395 -17.90 1.52 8.60
C GLY A 395 -17.76 0.08 8.09
N GLY A 396 -18.83 -0.70 8.24
CA GLY A 396 -18.97 -2.05 7.71
C GLY A 396 -20.27 -2.25 6.92
N VAL A 397 -20.51 -3.47 6.46
CA VAL A 397 -21.74 -3.84 5.73
C VAL A 397 -22.67 -4.59 6.69
N ALA A 398 -23.83 -4.00 6.96
CA ALA A 398 -24.80 -4.53 7.90
C ALA A 398 -25.55 -5.76 7.34
N SER A 399 -26.15 -6.54 8.23
CA SER A 399 -26.95 -7.69 7.83
C SER A 399 -28.20 -7.24 7.07
N GLY A 400 -28.41 -7.83 5.88
CA GLY A 400 -29.54 -7.49 5.01
C GLY A 400 -29.27 -6.33 4.06
N ALA A 401 -28.11 -5.67 4.15
CA ALA A 401 -27.66 -4.74 3.12
C ALA A 401 -27.34 -5.50 1.83
N THR A 402 -27.50 -4.82 0.70
CA THR A 402 -27.10 -5.29 -0.63
C THR A 402 -25.97 -4.40 -1.11
N PHE A 403 -24.86 -4.99 -1.54
CA PHE A 403 -23.70 -4.25 -2.01
C PHE A 403 -23.18 -4.94 -3.27
N GLU A 404 -23.54 -4.37 -4.41
CA GLU A 404 -23.22 -4.88 -5.75
C GLU A 404 -22.41 -3.81 -6.47
N LEU A 405 -21.26 -4.19 -7.03
CA LEU A 405 -20.46 -3.27 -7.86
C LEU A 405 -20.94 -3.30 -9.31
N GLY A 406 -21.22 -4.50 -9.84
CA GLY A 406 -21.92 -4.65 -11.11
C GLY A 406 -20.98 -5.10 -12.21
N SER A 407 -20.67 -4.26 -13.20
CA SER A 407 -19.72 -4.63 -14.26
C SER A 407 -18.66 -3.57 -14.48
N GLY A 408 -17.43 -4.00 -14.72
CA GLY A 408 -16.25 -3.15 -14.80
C GLY A 408 -15.28 -3.47 -13.67
N ASP A 409 -14.08 -2.91 -13.73
CA ASP A 409 -13.00 -3.27 -12.80
C ASP A 409 -13.06 -2.35 -11.56
N ASP A 410 -13.69 -2.83 -10.50
CA ASP A 410 -14.09 -2.00 -9.37
C ASP A 410 -13.11 -2.06 -8.18
N VAL A 411 -13.11 -1.00 -7.37
CA VAL A 411 -12.30 -0.94 -6.14
C VAL A 411 -13.11 -0.52 -4.94
N VAL A 412 -13.08 -1.39 -3.92
CA VAL A 412 -13.75 -1.18 -2.63
C VAL A 412 -12.73 -1.00 -1.53
N TRP A 413 -12.82 0.11 -0.79
CA TRP A 413 -12.20 0.28 0.51
C TRP A 413 -13.22 -0.02 1.61
N LEU A 414 -12.82 -0.83 2.57
CA LEU A 414 -13.66 -1.24 3.68
C LEU A 414 -12.97 -0.98 5.02
N GLY A 415 -13.66 -0.21 5.87
CA GLY A 415 -13.19 0.24 7.18
C GLY A 415 -12.28 1.47 7.12
N GLU A 416 -11.76 1.83 8.29
CA GLU A 416 -10.75 2.87 8.50
C GLU A 416 -9.55 2.32 9.27
N ALA A 417 -8.35 2.66 8.81
CA ALA A 417 -7.11 2.27 9.48
C ALA A 417 -7.01 2.77 10.94
N SER A 418 -7.66 3.89 11.26
CA SER A 418 -7.71 4.45 12.62
C SER A 418 -8.75 3.80 13.54
N ASP A 419 -9.70 3.04 13.00
CA ASP A 419 -10.76 2.40 13.77
C ASP A 419 -10.77 0.89 13.55
N ALA A 420 -10.18 0.15 14.49
CA ALA A 420 -10.14 -1.30 14.46
C ALA A 420 -11.51 -1.99 14.59
N ALA A 421 -12.59 -1.26 14.94
CA ALA A 421 -13.94 -1.80 15.02
C ALA A 421 -14.74 -1.65 13.71
N SER A 422 -14.22 -0.87 12.76
CA SER A 422 -14.82 -0.70 11.43
C SER A 422 -14.53 -1.88 10.50
N GLY A 423 -15.07 -1.85 9.28
CA GLY A 423 -14.75 -2.79 8.22
C GLY A 423 -15.36 -4.19 8.34
N GLY A 424 -16.34 -4.39 9.23
CA GLY A 424 -17.01 -5.69 9.41
C GLY A 424 -18.01 -6.02 8.29
N LEU A 425 -18.14 -7.30 7.93
CA LEU A 425 -19.14 -7.80 6.97
C LEU A 425 -20.16 -8.71 7.66
N LEU A 426 -21.44 -8.41 7.48
CA LEU A 426 -22.58 -9.23 7.91
C LEU A 426 -23.55 -9.56 6.76
N SER A 427 -23.22 -9.10 5.55
CA SER A 427 -23.88 -9.40 4.28
C SER A 427 -22.82 -9.47 3.19
N ASN A 428 -23.19 -9.98 2.01
CA ASN A 428 -22.28 -10.08 0.88
C ASN A 428 -21.86 -8.69 0.39
N VAL A 429 -20.61 -8.62 -0.05
CA VAL A 429 -20.12 -7.62 -1.01
C VAL A 429 -19.76 -8.39 -2.27
N ASP A 430 -20.37 -8.02 -3.39
CA ASP A 430 -20.25 -8.73 -4.67
C ASP A 430 -19.54 -7.83 -5.68
N GLY A 431 -18.38 -8.28 -6.17
CA GLY A 431 -17.57 -7.57 -7.15
C GLY A 431 -18.21 -7.49 -8.53
N GLY A 432 -19.12 -8.41 -8.88
CA GLY A 432 -19.62 -8.50 -10.26
C GLY A 432 -19.11 -9.75 -10.97
N ALA A 433 -19.31 -9.86 -12.28
CA ALA A 433 -18.96 -11.09 -12.99
C ALA A 433 -18.19 -10.84 -14.28
N GLY A 434 -16.93 -11.26 -14.30
CA GLY A 434 -16.08 -11.25 -15.49
C GLY A 434 -15.06 -10.12 -15.53
N ASP A 435 -14.98 -9.34 -14.47
CA ASP A 435 -14.15 -8.15 -14.33
C ASP A 435 -13.04 -8.36 -13.27
N TYR A 436 -12.22 -7.35 -12.98
CA TYR A 436 -11.10 -7.41 -12.03
C TYR A 436 -11.31 -6.52 -10.80
N ASP A 437 -11.94 -7.11 -9.78
CA ASP A 437 -12.37 -6.37 -8.60
C ASP A 437 -11.38 -6.46 -7.45
N ILE A 438 -11.14 -5.32 -6.81
CA ILE A 438 -10.16 -5.17 -5.73
C ILE A 438 -10.85 -4.77 -4.44
N LEU A 439 -10.75 -5.63 -3.42
CA LEU A 439 -11.15 -5.31 -2.05
C LEU A 439 -9.94 -4.90 -1.20
N ILE A 440 -9.98 -3.70 -0.65
CA ILE A 440 -8.96 -3.14 0.22
C ILE A 440 -9.51 -3.08 1.65
N LEU A 441 -8.91 -3.86 2.54
CA LEU A 441 -9.28 -3.92 3.95
C LEU A 441 -8.36 -3.01 4.77
N GLU A 442 -8.86 -1.84 5.18
CA GLU A 442 -8.02 -0.80 5.78
C GLU A 442 -7.49 -1.15 7.18
N ASN A 443 -8.16 -2.07 7.89
CA ASN A 443 -7.85 -2.41 9.28
C ASN A 443 -7.77 -3.92 9.56
N MET A 444 -7.71 -4.75 8.52
CA MET A 444 -7.58 -6.20 8.63
C MET A 444 -6.26 -6.69 8.04
N THR A 445 -5.48 -7.39 8.85
CA THR A 445 -4.24 -8.08 8.42
C THR A 445 -4.54 -9.37 7.68
N LYS A 446 -3.58 -9.84 6.87
CA LYS A 446 -3.67 -11.13 6.16
C LYS A 446 -3.91 -12.32 7.10
N THR A 447 -3.30 -12.34 8.28
CA THR A 447 -3.51 -13.40 9.29
C THR A 447 -4.94 -13.38 9.82
N GLN A 448 -5.48 -12.20 10.16
CA GLN A 448 -6.87 -12.09 10.62
C GLN A 448 -7.86 -12.55 9.54
N TRP A 449 -7.61 -12.19 8.28
CA TRP A 449 -8.37 -12.68 7.14
C TRP A 449 -8.32 -14.21 7.02
N GLN A 450 -7.13 -14.81 7.17
CA GLN A 450 -6.92 -16.26 7.11
C GLN A 450 -7.62 -17.03 8.25
N ASP A 451 -7.81 -16.40 9.41
CA ASP A 451 -8.50 -17.00 10.54
C ASP A 451 -10.03 -16.76 10.51
N ASN A 452 -10.52 -15.79 9.73
CA ASN A 452 -11.93 -15.40 9.70
C ASN A 452 -12.70 -15.97 8.50
N GLY A 453 -13.09 -17.25 8.60
CA GLY A 453 -13.85 -17.93 7.54
C GLY A 453 -15.23 -17.34 7.24
N PHE A 454 -15.89 -16.69 8.20
CA PHE A 454 -17.19 -16.04 7.98
C PHE A 454 -17.03 -14.78 7.13
N PHE A 455 -16.06 -13.93 7.45
CA PHE A 455 -15.78 -12.73 6.67
C PHE A 455 -15.49 -13.06 5.21
N ARG A 456 -14.63 -14.07 4.97
CA ARG A 456 -14.32 -14.53 3.61
C ARG A 456 -15.53 -15.04 2.84
N SER A 457 -16.54 -15.60 3.52
CA SER A 457 -17.75 -16.09 2.84
C SER A 457 -18.67 -14.99 2.34
N TYR A 458 -18.47 -13.75 2.83
CA TYR A 458 -19.19 -12.56 2.38
C TYR A 458 -18.48 -11.81 1.24
N VAL A 459 -17.23 -12.16 0.93
CA VAL A 459 -16.51 -11.58 -0.21
C VAL A 459 -16.75 -12.47 -1.42
N VAL A 460 -17.50 -11.94 -2.39
CA VAL A 460 -17.98 -12.68 -3.55
C VAL A 460 -17.47 -12.00 -4.81
N ASN A 461 -16.96 -12.81 -5.76
CA ASN A 461 -16.46 -12.34 -7.05
C ASN A 461 -15.43 -11.19 -6.97
N PHE A 462 -14.46 -11.29 -6.08
CA PHE A 462 -13.27 -10.42 -6.11
C PHE A 462 -12.07 -11.23 -6.57
N GLU A 463 -11.18 -10.61 -7.34
CA GLU A 463 -9.95 -11.21 -7.83
C GLU A 463 -8.76 -10.91 -6.90
N LEU A 464 -8.81 -9.78 -6.18
CA LEU A 464 -7.71 -9.32 -5.33
C LEU A 464 -8.22 -8.78 -4.00
N VAL A 465 -7.60 -9.23 -2.91
CA VAL A 465 -7.76 -8.61 -1.59
C VAL A 465 -6.43 -8.06 -1.11
N ILE A 466 -6.40 -6.77 -0.76
CA ILE A 466 -5.26 -6.06 -0.19
C ILE A 466 -5.55 -5.78 1.30
N PHE A 467 -4.59 -6.08 2.16
CA PHE A 467 -4.72 -6.00 3.61
C PHE A 467 -4.19 -4.68 4.18
N SER A 468 -4.44 -4.47 5.46
CA SER A 468 -3.98 -3.30 6.21
C SER A 468 -2.45 -3.15 6.15
N ASP A 469 -2.00 -1.89 6.17
CA ASP A 469 -0.60 -1.51 6.28
C ASP A 469 0.04 -2.14 7.54
N ASP A 470 1.21 -2.76 7.38
CA ASP A 470 1.97 -3.40 8.48
C ASP A 470 2.70 -2.39 9.39
N GLY A 471 2.53 -1.09 9.12
CA GLY A 471 3.18 0.01 9.81
C GLY A 471 4.44 0.53 9.11
N THR A 472 4.92 -0.17 8.08
CA THR A 472 6.07 0.27 7.26
C THR A 472 5.66 0.93 5.96
N GLY A 473 4.36 0.92 5.62
CA GLY A 473 3.86 1.30 4.30
C GLY A 473 3.57 0.10 3.41
N THR A 474 3.99 -1.11 3.81
CA THR A 474 3.77 -2.33 3.03
C THR A 474 2.37 -2.88 3.28
N ARG A 475 1.73 -3.34 2.20
CA ARG A 475 0.45 -4.07 2.28
C ARG A 475 0.60 -5.46 1.71
N ASP A 476 0.26 -6.45 2.52
CA ASP A 476 0.08 -7.82 2.06
C ASP A 476 -1.14 -7.92 1.14
N TYR A 477 -1.16 -8.92 0.26
CA TYR A 477 -2.32 -9.22 -0.57
C TYR A 477 -2.54 -10.72 -0.77
N VAL A 478 -3.70 -11.07 -1.30
CA VAL A 478 -4.05 -12.40 -1.80
C VAL A 478 -4.83 -12.27 -3.10
N VAL A 479 -4.47 -13.06 -4.10
CA VAL A 479 -5.25 -13.25 -5.33
C VAL A 479 -6.21 -14.42 -5.06
N LEU A 480 -7.50 -14.24 -5.36
CA LEU A 480 -8.56 -15.20 -5.04
C LEU A 480 -8.80 -16.24 -6.14
#